data_AF-A0A4R3YL00-F1
#
_entry.id   AF-A0A4R3YL00-F1
#
_cell.length_a   1.000
_cell.length_b   1.000
_cell.length_c   1.000
_cell.angle_alpha   90.00
_cell.angle_beta   90.00
_cell.angle_gamma   90.00
#
_symmetry.space_group_name_H-M   'P 1'
#
loop_
_entity.id
_entity.type
_entity.pdbx_description
1 polymer ?
#
loop_
_entity_poly.entity_id
_entity_poly.type
_entity_poly.pdbx_seq_one_letter_code
_entity_poly.pdbx_strand_id
1 'polypeptide(L)' 'MKLTFSNSTMDVIMHECRRTGTPVATLINKLVDAEAERIRINLKKSIEGEPNDRSRKN' A
#
# COMPACT_ATOMS: atom_id res chain seq x y z
N MET A 1 1.37 -9.46 -16.27
CA MET A 1 1.84 -10.42 -15.25
C MET A 1 0.63 -10.99 -14.53
N LYS A 2 0.68 -12.25 -14.10
CA LYS A 2 -0.37 -12.87 -13.25
C LYS A 2 0.14 -12.90 -11.80
N LEU A 3 -0.67 -12.40 -10.87
CA LEU A 3 -0.38 -12.47 -9.44
C LEU A 3 -0.89 -13.79 -8.86
N THR A 4 -0.09 -14.39 -7.98
CA THR A 4 -0.44 -15.61 -7.26
C THR A 4 -0.39 -15.32 -5.77
N PHE A 5 -1.42 -15.75 -5.04
CA PHE A 5 -1.51 -15.60 -3.59
C PHE A 5 -1.48 -16.98 -2.93
N SER A 6 -1.01 -17.06 -1.69
CA SER A 6 -1.18 -18.26 -0.88
C SER A 6 -2.66 -18.49 -0.59
N ASN A 7 -3.02 -19.74 -0.30
CA ASN A 7 -4.40 -20.11 0.03
C ASN A 7 -4.93 -19.31 1.23
N SER A 8 -4.13 -19.19 2.29
CA SER A 8 -4.51 -18.43 3.49
C SER A 8 -4.77 -16.96 3.20
N THR A 9 -3.97 -16.31 2.35
CA THR A 9 -4.22 -14.93 1.92
C THR A 9 -5.49 -14.84 1.08
N MET A 10 -5.73 -15.80 0.19
CA MET A 10 -6.92 -15.82 -0.64
C MET A 10 -8.20 -16.00 0.19
N ASP A 11 -8.15 -16.81 1.26
CA ASP A 11 -9.30 -17.00 2.16
C ASP A 11 -9.72 -15.70 2.85
N VAL A 12 -8.73 -14.91 3.30
CA VAL A 12 -8.98 -13.58 3.90
C VAL A 12 -9.58 -12.63 2.87
N ILE A 13 -9.00 -12.55 1.67
CA ILE A 13 -9.51 -11.70 0.58
C ILE A 13 -10.95 -12.08 0.24
N MET A 14 -11.21 -13.37 0.10
CA MET A 14 -12.55 -13.88 -0.23
C MET A 14 -13.56 -13.63 0.90
N HIS A 15 -13.14 -13.74 2.16
CA HIS A 15 -13.98 -13.41 3.30
C HIS A 15 -14.43 -11.94 3.24
N GLU A 16 -13.49 -11.02 3.03
CA GLU A 16 -13.78 -9.59 2.92
C GLU A 16 -14.64 -9.25 1.70
N CYS A 17 -14.38 -9.88 0.55
CA CYS A 17 -15.21 -9.71 -0.64
C CYS A 17 -16.65 -10.18 -0.41
N ARG A 18 -16.86 -11.31 0.27
CA ARG A 18 -18.20 -11.78 0.64
C ARG A 18 -18.88 -10.83 1.63
N ARG A 19 -18.15 -10.34 2.63
CA ARG A 19 -18.66 -9.44 3.67
C ARG A 19 -19.10 -8.09 3.10
N THR A 20 -18.38 -7.57 2.12
CA THR A 20 -18.59 -6.23 1.55
C THR A 20 -19.34 -6.21 0.23
N GLY A 21 -19.56 -7.38 -0.39
CA GLY A 21 -20.09 -7.48 -1.76
C GLY A 21 -19.15 -6.92 -2.83
N THR A 22 -17.87 -6.65 -2.50
CA THR A 22 -16.91 -6.07 -3.44
C THR A 22 -16.25 -7.18 -4.28
N PRO A 23 -16.19 -7.05 -5.62
CA PRO A 23 -15.46 -8.00 -6.46
C PRO A 23 -13.99 -8.10 -6.06
N VAL A 24 -13.44 -9.31 -6.11
CA VAL A 24 -12.04 -9.60 -5.75
C VAL A 24 -11.05 -8.69 -6.48
N ALA A 25 -11.22 -8.54 -7.80
CA ALA A 25 -10.36 -7.67 -8.60
C ALA A 25 -10.40 -6.21 -8.13
N THR A 26 -11.59 -5.72 -7.77
CA THR A 26 -11.78 -4.35 -7.25
C THR A 26 -11.07 -4.17 -5.92
N LEU A 27 -11.15 -5.14 -5.01
CA LEU A 27 -10.46 -5.09 -3.72
C LEU A 27 -8.94 -5.11 -3.92
N ILE A 28 -8.42 -6.00 -4.77
CA ILE A 28 -6.99 -6.12 -5.05
C ILE A 28 -6.44 -4.81 -5.64
N ASN A 29 -7.13 -4.22 -6.63
CA ASN A 29 -6.68 -2.96 -7.23
C ASN A 29 -6.58 -1.85 -6.18
N LYS A 30 -7.58 -1.70 -5.31
CA LYS A 30 -7.54 -0.72 -4.22
C LYS A 30 -6.37 -0.92 -3.27
N LEU A 31 -6.05 -2.17 -2.93
CA LEU A 31 -4.93 -2.49 -2.04
C LEU A 31 -3.58 -2.18 -2.72
N VAL A 32 -3.46 -2.52 -4.00
CA VAL A 32 -2.26 -2.23 -4.81
C VAL A 32 -2.06 -0.73 -4.94
N ASP A 33 -3.11 0.03 -5.26
CA ASP A 33 -3.04 1.49 -5.39
C ASP A 33 -2.63 2.14 -4.06
N ALA A 34 -3.21 1.68 -2.94
CA ALA A 34 -2.88 2.19 -1.61
C ALA A 34 -1.42 1.87 -1.21
N GLU A 35 -0.90 0.70 -1.58
CA GLU A 35 0.50 0.33 -1.32
C GLU A 35 1.45 1.10 -2.22
N ALA A 36 1.13 1.26 -3.50
CA ALA A 36 1.93 2.06 -4.43
C ALA A 36 2.07 3.51 -3.95
N GLU A 37 0.99 4.10 -3.44
CA GLU A 37 1.03 5.46 -2.89
C GLU A 37 1.87 5.54 -1.61
N ARG A 38 1.76 4.55 -0.71
CA ARG A 38 2.63 4.47 0.49
C ARG A 38 4.10 4.40 0.11
N ILE A 39 4.45 3.55 -0.85
CA ILE A 39 5.82 3.42 -1.35
C ILE A 39 6.30 4.74 -1.94
N ARG A 40 5.48 5.42 -2.75
CA ARG A 40 5.81 6.71 -3.35
C ARG A 40 6.08 7.79 -2.30
N ILE A 41 5.25 7.87 -1.26
CA ILE A 41 5.44 8.81 -0.14
C ILE A 41 6.72 8.47 0.63
N ASN A 42 6.94 7.20 0.96
CA ASN A 42 8.12 6.76 1.71
C ASN A 42 9.41 6.98 0.91
N LEU A 43 9.38 6.75 -0.40
CA LEU A 43 10.50 7.03 -1.30
C LEU A 43 10.80 8.54 -1.32
N LYS A 44 9.76 9.38 -1.42
CA LYS A 44 9.93 10.84 -1.36
C LYS A 44 10.56 11.27 -0.04
N LYS A 45 10.11 10.75 1.10
CA LYS A 45 10.73 10.99 2.42
C LYS A 45 12.19 10.53 2.50
N SER A 46 12.49 9.37 1.92
CA SER A 46 13.86 8.84 1.90
C SER A 46 14.81 9.66 1.03
N ILE A 47 14.30 10.35 0.01
CA ILE A 47 15.07 11.25 -0.86
C ILE A 47 15.19 12.65 -0.25
N GLU A 48 14.15 13.14 0.43
CA GLU A 48 14.16 14.47 1.06
C GLU A 48 15.09 14.54 2.29
N GLY A 49 15.46 13.38 2.87
CA GLY A 49 16.28 13.32 4.09
C GLY A 49 15.55 13.94 5.30
N GLU A 50 16.06 13.73 6.52
CA GLU A 50 15.57 14.51 7.66
C GLU A 50 15.64 16.00 7.30
N PRO A 51 14.58 16.81 7.58
CA PRO A 51 14.68 18.25 7.41
C PRO A 51 15.84 18.70 8.29
N ASN A 52 16.95 19.00 7.63
CA ASN A 52 18.21 19.35 8.23
C ASN A 52 17.92 20.47 9.24
N ASP A 53 18.14 20.17 10.52
CA ASP A 53 17.99 21.07 11.67
C ASP A 53 19.08 22.16 11.59
N ARG A 54 19.00 22.96 10.52
CA ARG A 54 19.97 23.99 10.11
C ARG A 54 19.39 25.40 10.22
N SER A 55 18.49 25.61 11.17
CA SER A 55 18.16 26.96 11.63
C SER A 55 18.52 27.14 13.11
N ARG A 56 19.74 26.74 13.48
CA ARG A 56 20.43 27.25 14.67
C ARG A 56 21.70 28.00 14.23
N LYS A 57 21.81 29.25 14.70
CA LYS A 57 22.75 30.34 14.33
C LYS A 57 22.30 31.10 13.07
N ASN A 58 22.06 32.41 13.12
CA ASN A 58 22.66 33.46 13.96
C ASN A 58 21.65 34.58 14.21
#